data_AF-A0AA37BJG0-F1
#
_entry.id   AF-A0AA37BJG0-F1
#
_cell.length_a   1.000
_cell.length_b   1.000
_cell.length_c   1.000
_cell.angle_alpha   90.00
_cell.angle_beta   90.00
_cell.angle_gamma   90.00
#
_symmetry.space_group_name_H-M   'P 1'
#
loop_
_entity.id
_entity.type
_entity.pdbx_description
1 polymer ?
#
loop_
_entity_poly.entity_id
_entity_poly.type
_entity_poly.pdbx_seq_one_letter_code
_entity_poly.pdbx_strand_id
1 'polypeptide(L)'
;MTAETAAALPALMVVLAAGLWAIAVVGAQLECVDAARAGARAASRGETIEQVRSGVLSAAPDGARAEVSRDAERVRVEVRAGVRPRWGLSLPEVTVRAIAVSATEPGAGTAASTVESGTGRADPPAGQGPSSRWSGPPVGDRPDAFPSGNRSPGIGGGW
;
A
#
# COMPACT_ATOMS: atom_id res chain seq x y z
N MET A 1 -14.95 -47.29 -18.13
CA MET A 1 -14.68 -46.37 -17.00
C MET A 1 -13.18 -46.09 -16.93
N THR A 2 -12.69 -45.20 -17.78
CA THR A 2 -11.26 -44.78 -17.86
C THR A 2 -11.13 -43.37 -18.45
N ALA A 3 -12.12 -42.93 -19.24
CA ALA A 3 -12.20 -41.56 -19.74
C ALA A 3 -12.37 -40.52 -18.61
N GLU A 4 -13.13 -40.84 -17.57
CA GLU A 4 -13.39 -39.91 -16.46
C GLU A 4 -12.12 -39.62 -15.65
N THR A 5 -11.31 -40.64 -15.37
CA THR A 5 -10.03 -40.48 -14.67
C THR A 5 -8.96 -39.81 -15.53
N ALA A 6 -8.99 -40.03 -16.85
CA ALA A 6 -8.12 -39.34 -17.80
C ALA A 6 -8.35 -37.82 -17.83
N ALA A 7 -9.58 -37.36 -17.60
CA ALA A 7 -9.92 -35.94 -17.49
C ALA A 7 -9.80 -35.39 -16.05
N ALA A 8 -10.05 -36.21 -15.03
CA ALA A 8 -10.00 -35.79 -13.64
C ALA A 8 -8.59 -35.39 -13.19
N LEU A 9 -7.55 -36.14 -13.60
CA LEU A 9 -6.17 -35.84 -13.21
C LEU A 9 -5.68 -34.46 -13.72
N PRO A 10 -5.81 -34.11 -15.02
CA PRO A 10 -5.49 -32.76 -15.49
C PRO A 10 -6.30 -31.67 -14.79
N ALA A 11 -7.60 -31.90 -14.57
CA ALA A 11 -8.46 -30.93 -13.89
C ALA A 11 -7.96 -30.64 -12.46
N LEU A 12 -7.60 -31.68 -11.70
CA LEU A 12 -7.04 -31.53 -10.35
C LEU A 12 -5.71 -30.77 -10.36
N MET A 13 -4.85 -31.00 -11.34
CA MET A 13 -3.58 -30.27 -11.49
C MET A 13 -3.81 -28.78 -11.75
N VAL A 14 -4.79 -28.43 -12.59
CA VAL A 14 -5.16 -27.03 -12.84
C VAL A 14 -5.71 -26.38 -11.57
N VAL A 15 -6.59 -27.06 -10.83
CA VAL A 15 -7.15 -26.54 -9.58
C VAL A 15 -6.04 -26.35 -8.53
N LEU A 16 -5.12 -27.29 -8.40
CA LEU A 16 -3.99 -27.18 -7.47
C LEU A 16 -3.08 -26.01 -7.86
N ALA A 17 -2.72 -25.87 -9.13
CA ALA A 17 -1.91 -24.77 -9.63
C ALA A 17 -2.57 -23.41 -9.38
N ALA A 18 -3.89 -23.32 -9.60
CA ALA A 18 -4.68 -22.13 -9.30
C ALA A 18 -4.72 -21.84 -7.80
N GLY A 19 -4.87 -22.86 -6.95
CA GLY A 19 -4.86 -22.73 -5.50
C GLY A 19 -3.52 -22.23 -4.95
N LEU A 20 -2.41 -22.81 -5.42
CA LEU A 20 -1.06 -22.36 -5.06
C LEU A 20 -0.79 -20.92 -5.50
N TRP A 21 -1.27 -20.55 -6.69
CA TRP A 21 -1.18 -19.18 -7.17
C TRP A 21 -2.02 -18.22 -6.33
N ALA A 22 -3.25 -18.60 -5.97
CA ALA A 22 -4.10 -17.80 -5.08
C ALA A 22 -3.42 -17.58 -3.72
N ILE A 23 -2.77 -18.61 -3.15
CA ILE A 23 -1.99 -18.49 -1.92
C ILE A 23 -0.84 -17.49 -2.09
N ALA A 24 -0.12 -17.52 -3.22
CA ALA A 24 0.94 -16.55 -3.49
C ALA A 24 0.41 -15.11 -3.60
N VAL A 25 -0.76 -14.90 -4.21
CA VAL A 25 -1.44 -13.60 -4.27
C VAL A 25 -1.80 -13.11 -2.87
N VAL A 26 -2.36 -13.98 -2.02
CA VAL A 26 -2.69 -13.65 -0.63
C VAL A 26 -1.43 -13.34 0.18
N GLY A 27 -0.34 -14.09 -0.01
CA GLY A 27 0.96 -13.82 0.61
C GLY A 27 1.47 -12.42 0.28
N ALA A 28 1.51 -12.06 -1.01
CA ALA A 28 1.90 -10.72 -1.46
C ALA A 28 0.97 -9.63 -0.89
N GLN A 29 -0.33 -9.91 -0.76
CA GLN A 29 -1.29 -8.98 -0.16
C GLN A 29 -1.01 -8.75 1.33
N LEU A 30 -0.68 -9.81 2.09
CA LEU A 30 -0.32 -9.71 3.51
C LEU A 30 1.00 -8.95 3.69
N GLU A 31 2.03 -9.28 2.91
CA GLU A 31 3.30 -8.54 2.90
C GLU A 31 3.09 -7.05 2.59
N CYS A 32 2.23 -6.71 1.62
CA CYS A 32 1.89 -5.31 1.35
C CYS A 32 1.21 -4.63 2.54
N VAL A 33 0.31 -5.33 3.25
CA VAL A 33 -0.38 -4.79 4.44
C VAL A 33 0.61 -4.58 5.59
N ASP A 34 1.51 -5.53 5.82
CA ASP A 34 2.50 -5.45 6.88
C ASP A 34 3.55 -4.37 6.58
N ALA A 35 4.02 -4.27 5.34
CA ALA A 35 4.90 -3.19 4.89
C ALA A 35 4.24 -1.81 5.04
N ALA A 36 2.97 -1.66 4.63
CA ALA A 36 2.25 -0.40 4.79
C ALA A 36 2.11 -0.01 6.27
N ARG A 37 1.76 -0.96 7.14
CA ARG A 37 1.65 -0.74 8.60
C ARG A 37 2.99 -0.39 9.23
N ALA A 38 4.07 -1.07 8.85
CA ALA A 38 5.42 -0.78 9.31
C ALA A 38 5.85 0.63 8.89
N GLY A 39 5.61 1.00 7.62
CA GLY A 39 5.90 2.34 7.11
C GLY A 39 5.10 3.43 7.80
N ALA A 40 3.81 3.21 8.07
CA ALA A 40 2.98 4.20 8.75
C ALA A 40 3.48 4.47 10.18
N ARG A 41 3.96 3.43 10.89
CA ARG A 41 4.60 3.56 12.21
C ARG A 41 5.96 4.24 12.15
N ALA A 42 6.77 3.91 11.14
CA ALA A 42 8.07 4.57 10.94
C ALA A 42 7.90 6.08 10.67
N ALA A 43 6.94 6.44 9.82
CA ALA A 43 6.64 7.82 9.50
C ALA A 43 6.04 8.60 10.67
N SER A 44 5.25 7.96 11.56
CA SER A 44 4.75 8.62 12.77
C SER A 44 5.88 8.96 13.76
N ARG A 45 6.99 8.20 13.76
CA ARG A 45 8.21 8.53 14.54
C ARG A 45 8.99 9.72 14.00
N GLY A 46 8.57 10.29 12.88
CA GLY A 46 9.26 11.41 12.26
C GLY A 46 10.41 11.02 11.35
N GLU A 47 10.56 9.74 10.99
CA GLU A 47 11.53 9.30 9.99
C GLU A 47 11.31 10.03 8.65
N THR A 48 12.40 10.21 7.90
CA THR A 48 12.32 10.86 6.59
C THR A 48 11.55 9.97 5.60
N ILE A 49 10.88 10.59 4.63
CA ILE A 49 10.08 9.87 3.63
C ILE A 49 10.91 8.83 2.87
N GLU A 50 12.18 9.14 2.59
CA GLU A 50 13.08 8.22 1.88
C GLU A 50 13.49 7.01 2.75
N GLN A 51 13.73 7.21 4.04
CA GLN A 51 13.99 6.11 4.99
C GLN A 51 12.77 5.22 5.16
N VAL A 52 11.58 5.80 5.31
CA VAL A 52 10.32 5.05 5.39
C VAL A 52 10.12 4.26 4.10
N ARG A 53 10.31 4.88 2.93
CA ARG A 53 10.14 4.22 1.64
C ARG A 53 11.09 3.05 1.45
N SER A 54 12.37 3.23 1.75
CA SER A 54 13.35 2.14 1.65
C SER A 54 13.03 0.99 2.59
N GLY A 55 12.62 1.27 3.84
CA GLY A 55 12.16 0.25 4.79
C GLY A 55 10.91 -0.49 4.32
N VAL A 56 9.93 0.23 3.77
CA VAL A 56 8.71 -0.35 3.19
C VAL A 56 9.04 -1.25 2.00
N LEU A 57 9.90 -0.81 1.09
CA LEU A 57 10.31 -1.59 -0.09
C LEU A 57 11.11 -2.84 0.30
N SER A 58 11.88 -2.80 1.38
CA SER A 58 12.61 -3.97 1.89
C SER A 58 11.68 -5.04 2.49
N ALA A 59 10.49 -4.66 2.95
CA ALA A 59 9.49 -5.58 3.50
C ALA A 59 8.38 -5.94 2.50
N ALA A 60 8.34 -5.27 1.34
CA ALA A 60 7.36 -5.50 0.30
C ALA A 60 7.84 -6.59 -0.67
N PRO A 61 6.91 -7.26 -1.37
CA PRO A 61 7.26 -8.26 -2.39
C PRO A 61 8.04 -7.64 -3.56
N ASP A 62 8.78 -8.47 -4.29
CA ASP A 62 9.57 -8.05 -5.45
C ASP A 62 8.73 -7.28 -6.48
N GLY A 63 9.28 -6.18 -6.99
CA GLY A 63 8.60 -5.33 -7.96
C GLY A 63 7.47 -4.48 -7.36
N ALA A 64 7.32 -4.44 -6.04
CA ALA A 64 6.40 -3.54 -5.38
C ALA A 64 6.78 -2.07 -5.57
N ARG A 65 5.77 -1.21 -5.53
CA ARG A 65 5.90 0.25 -5.51
C ARG A 65 5.29 0.77 -4.21
N ALA A 66 6.05 1.62 -3.52
CA ALA A 66 5.63 2.28 -2.30
C ALA A 66 5.49 3.79 -2.54
N GLU A 67 4.39 4.33 -2.05
CA GLU A 67 4.06 5.76 -2.03
C GLU A 67 3.75 6.16 -0.58
N VAL A 68 4.35 7.25 -0.13
CA VAL A 68 4.22 7.74 1.24
C VAL A 68 3.82 9.20 1.16
N SER A 69 2.65 9.54 1.70
CA SER A 69 2.15 10.90 1.80
C SER A 69 2.00 11.26 3.28
N ARG A 70 2.60 12.36 3.71
CA ARG A 70 2.55 12.84 5.09
C ARG A 70 1.91 14.22 5.12
N ASP A 71 0.80 14.31 5.86
CA ASP A 71 0.12 15.55 6.21
C ASP A 71 0.44 15.94 7.66
N ALA A 72 -0.04 17.12 8.09
CA ALA A 72 0.20 17.64 9.44
C ALA A 72 -0.38 16.76 10.57
N GLU A 73 -1.49 16.06 10.30
CA GLU A 73 -2.21 15.24 11.29
C GLU A 73 -2.09 13.72 11.03
N ARG A 74 -1.73 13.30 9.79
CA ARG A 74 -1.78 11.90 9.38
C ARG A 74 -0.68 11.56 8.38
N VAL A 75 -0.14 10.35 8.48
CA VAL A 75 0.67 9.72 7.43
C VAL A 75 -0.16 8.64 6.76
N ARG A 76 -0.12 8.59 5.44
CA ARG A 76 -0.66 7.51 4.63
C ARG A 76 0.48 6.85 3.86
N VAL A 77 0.55 5.52 3.96
CA VAL A 77 1.48 4.68 3.22
C VAL A 77 0.69 3.74 2.35
N GLU A 78 1.04 3.71 1.08
CA GLU A 78 0.41 2.88 0.08
C GLU A 78 1.44 1.98 -0.60
N VAL A 79 1.15 0.69 -0.67
CA VAL A 79 2.01 -0.32 -1.28
C VAL A 79 1.20 -1.06 -2.34
N ARG A 80 1.77 -1.20 -3.54
CA ARG A 80 1.18 -1.94 -4.66
C ARG A 80 2.19 -2.94 -5.20
N ALA A 81 1.74 -4.15 -5.52
CA ALA A 81 2.59 -5.17 -6.11
C ALA A 81 1.86 -5.96 -7.19
N GLY A 82 2.60 -6.38 -8.20
CA GLY A 82 2.11 -7.21 -9.30
C GLY A 82 2.48 -8.67 -9.09
N VAL A 83 1.49 -9.55 -8.98
CA VAL A 83 1.72 -10.99 -8.81
C VAL A 83 1.45 -11.71 -10.12
N ARG A 84 2.50 -12.33 -10.67
CA ARG A 84 2.42 -13.13 -11.89
C ARG A 84 2.67 -14.61 -11.59
N PRO A 85 1.87 -15.53 -12.16
CA PRO A 85 2.14 -16.95 -12.03
C PRO A 85 3.46 -17.30 -12.72
N ARG A 86 4.36 -17.99 -11.98
CA ARG A 86 5.70 -18.35 -12.47
C ARG A 86 5.71 -19.48 -13.51
N TRP A 87 4.58 -20.16 -13.68
CA TRP A 87 4.40 -21.37 -14.50
C TRP A 87 4.04 -21.08 -15.97
N GLY A 88 4.26 -19.85 -16.45
CA GLY A 88 4.42 -19.54 -17.87
C GLY A 88 3.15 -19.53 -18.73
N LEU A 89 1.95 -19.74 -18.17
CA LEU A 89 0.74 -19.37 -18.90
C LEU A 89 0.65 -17.85 -18.99
N SER A 90 0.20 -17.33 -20.14
CA SER A 90 -0.10 -15.91 -20.38
C SER A 90 -1.31 -15.41 -19.56
N LEU A 91 -1.37 -15.81 -18.29
CA LEU A 91 -2.37 -15.38 -17.34
C LEU A 91 -2.14 -13.91 -17.00
N PRO A 92 -3.22 -13.15 -16.79
CA PRO A 92 -3.13 -11.75 -16.42
C PRO A 92 -2.41 -11.57 -15.07
N GLU A 93 -1.67 -10.48 -14.96
CA GLU A 93 -1.07 -10.05 -13.69
C GLU A 93 -2.17 -9.66 -12.72
N VAL A 94 -2.11 -10.14 -11.48
CA VAL A 94 -2.98 -9.67 -10.40
C VAL A 94 -2.24 -8.61 -9.61
N THR A 95 -2.77 -7.38 -9.62
CA THR A 95 -2.25 -6.30 -8.80
C THR A 95 -2.91 -6.33 -7.43
N VAL A 96 -2.09 -6.46 -6.38
CA VAL A 96 -2.52 -6.31 -4.98
C VAL A 96 -2.17 -4.91 -4.47
N ARG A 97 -2.95 -4.43 -3.52
CA ARG A 97 -2.82 -3.07 -2.99
C ARG A 97 -3.13 -3.05 -1.50
N ALA A 98 -2.32 -2.33 -0.73
CA ALA A 98 -2.56 -2.07 0.67
C ALA A 98 -2.34 -0.61 1.00
N ILE A 99 -3.13 -0.09 1.93
CA ILE A 99 -2.99 1.26 2.46
C ILE A 99 -3.01 1.17 3.98
N ALA A 100 -2.10 1.88 4.63
CA ALA A 100 -2.14 2.12 6.06
C ALA A 100 -2.13 3.62 6.32
N VAL A 101 -2.90 4.05 7.32
CA VAL A 101 -2.94 5.44 7.78
C VAL A 101 -2.65 5.46 9.27
N SER A 102 -1.79 6.37 9.71
CA SER A 102 -1.48 6.62 11.13
C SER A 102 -1.58 8.10 11.43
N ALA A 103 -1.97 8.46 12.64
CA ALA A 103 -1.86 9.83 13.11
C ALA A 103 -0.38 10.22 13.25
N THR A 104 -0.04 11.46 12.90
CA THR A 104 1.24 12.08 13.27
C THR A 104 1.11 12.71 14.64
N GLU A 105 2.19 12.67 15.43
CA GLU A 105 2.22 13.42 16.68
C GLU A 105 1.99 14.92 16.40
N PRO A 106 1.07 15.59 17.12
CA PRO A 106 0.85 17.03 17.00
C PRO A 106 2.13 17.76 17.42
N GLY A 107 2.93 18.20 16.45
CA GLY A 107 4.19 18.89 16.71
C GLY A 107 5.18 18.90 15.55
N ALA A 108 5.10 17.93 14.63
CA ALA A 108 6.04 17.85 13.50
C ALA A 108 5.79 18.86 12.36
N GLY A 109 4.68 19.63 12.41
CA GLY A 109 4.30 20.62 11.39
C GLY A 109 4.12 22.07 11.86
N THR A 110 4.30 22.37 13.15
CA THR A 110 4.01 23.72 13.72
C THR A 110 5.16 24.25 14.58
N ALA A 111 6.36 24.38 14.01
CA ALA A 111 7.45 25.14 14.63
C ALA A 111 7.48 26.63 14.23
N ALA A 112 6.53 27.12 13.42
CA ALA A 112 6.58 28.51 12.94
C ALA A 112 5.20 29.13 12.74
N SER A 113 4.39 29.17 13.80
CA SER A 113 3.51 30.33 14.01
C SER A 113 3.91 30.99 15.31
N THR A 114 4.81 31.96 15.18
CA THR A 114 5.02 33.04 16.16
C THR A 114 3.67 33.65 16.53
N VAL A 115 3.11 33.30 17.69
CA VAL A 115 2.17 34.06 18.54
C VAL A 115 2.13 33.30 19.88
N GLU A 116 2.30 33.80 21.08
CA GLU A 116 2.74 35.04 21.70
C GLU A 116 2.82 34.66 23.19
N SER A 117 3.93 34.96 23.87
CA SER A 117 4.01 34.81 25.32
C SER A 117 3.06 35.79 25.99
N GLY A 118 1.85 35.31 26.31
CA GLY A 118 0.88 35.97 27.17
C GLY A 118 0.75 35.21 28.49
N THR A 119 1.46 35.69 29.50
CA THR A 119 1.33 35.33 30.92
C THR A 119 -0.12 35.34 31.38
N GLY A 120 -0.64 34.23 31.95
CA GLY A 120 -1.99 34.25 32.53
C GLY A 120 -2.50 32.89 33.05
N ARG A 121 -2.28 32.67 34.34
CA ARG A 121 -2.81 31.58 35.19
C ARG A 121 -4.34 31.47 35.19
N ALA A 122 -4.90 30.27 34.95
CA ALA A 122 -6.02 29.64 35.71
C ALA A 122 -6.42 28.26 35.13
N ASP A 123 -6.76 27.32 36.02
CA ASP A 123 -7.22 25.93 35.79
C ASP A 123 -8.77 25.82 35.62
N PRO A 124 -9.35 24.63 35.27
CA PRO A 124 -10.59 24.46 34.49
C PRO A 124 -11.87 24.26 35.35
N PRO A 125 -13.08 24.11 34.76
CA PRO A 125 -13.61 22.74 34.53
C PRO A 125 -14.59 22.53 33.35
N ALA A 126 -14.68 21.25 32.95
CA ALA A 126 -15.85 20.50 32.44
C ALA A 126 -16.62 20.95 31.18
N GLY A 127 -16.71 20.02 30.21
CA GLY A 127 -17.94 19.79 29.46
C GLY A 127 -17.81 19.69 27.94
N GLN A 128 -18.18 18.51 27.44
CA GLN A 128 -18.91 18.29 26.17
C GLN A 128 -18.07 18.21 24.87
N GLY A 129 -18.24 17.09 24.17
CA GLY A 129 -17.65 16.82 22.85
C GLY A 129 -18.26 17.69 21.74
N PRO A 130 -17.83 17.45 20.49
CA PRO A 130 -18.72 16.65 19.64
C PRO A 130 -17.98 15.47 19.00
N SER A 131 -18.72 14.38 18.89
CA SER A 131 -18.46 13.29 17.97
C SER A 131 -18.40 13.82 16.54
N SER A 132 -17.21 14.10 16.03
CA SER A 132 -16.97 14.13 14.59
C SER A 132 -16.95 12.68 14.10
N ARG A 133 -18.15 12.10 14.02
CA ARG A 133 -18.46 10.93 13.21
C ARG A 133 -17.98 11.27 11.79
N TRP A 134 -16.80 10.78 11.46
CA TRP A 134 -16.20 10.90 10.14
C TRP A 134 -17.20 10.39 9.10
N SER A 135 -17.72 11.30 8.29
CA SER A 135 -18.46 11.00 7.09
C SER A 135 -17.43 10.91 5.98
N GLY A 136 -17.03 9.68 5.64
CA GLY A 136 -16.03 9.47 4.58
C GLY A 136 -16.50 10.04 3.25
N PRO A 137 -15.59 10.45 2.35
CA PRO A 137 -15.98 10.77 0.99
C PRO A 137 -16.52 9.51 0.30
N PRO A 138 -17.49 9.64 -0.62
CA PRO A 138 -18.04 8.51 -1.35
C PRO A 138 -16.91 7.80 -2.11
N VAL A 139 -16.93 6.47 -2.07
CA VAL A 139 -16.23 5.63 -3.05
C VAL A 139 -16.84 5.95 -4.40
N GLY A 140 -16.25 6.92 -5.11
CA GLY A 140 -16.70 7.44 -6.38
C GLY A 140 -15.51 7.80 -7.25
N ASP A 141 -15.24 6.91 -8.19
CA ASP A 141 -14.53 7.04 -9.46
C ASP A 141 -13.16 7.76 -9.54
N ARG A 142 -12.14 6.90 -9.73
CA ARG A 142 -11.10 6.92 -10.79
C ARG A 142 -10.49 8.26 -11.23
N PRO A 143 -9.14 8.28 -11.26
CA PRO A 143 -8.44 8.68 -12.46
C PRO A 143 -7.75 7.47 -13.10
N ASP A 144 -8.44 6.88 -14.06
CA ASP A 144 -7.85 6.06 -15.12
C ASP A 144 -7.05 7.00 -16.04
N ALA A 145 -5.87 7.41 -15.61
CA ALA A 145 -4.88 8.06 -16.45
C ALA A 145 -3.51 7.97 -15.77
N PHE A 146 -2.98 6.76 -15.64
CA PHE A 146 -1.55 6.58 -15.46
C PHE A 146 -0.95 6.19 -16.81
N PRO A 147 0.05 6.92 -17.32
CA PRO A 147 0.70 6.56 -18.57
C PRO A 147 1.34 5.19 -18.37
N SER A 148 0.87 4.20 -19.12
CA SER A 148 1.60 2.97 -19.34
C SER A 148 2.89 3.35 -20.06
N GLY A 149 3.98 3.53 -19.31
CA GLY A 149 5.31 3.69 -19.87
C GLY A 149 5.66 2.43 -20.64
N ASN A 150 5.35 2.43 -21.93
CA ASN A 150 5.79 1.46 -22.90
C ASN A 150 7.32 1.52 -22.98
N ARG A 151 8.01 0.56 -22.38
CA ARG A 151 9.34 0.20 -22.86
C ARG A 151 9.20 -1.06 -23.69
N SER A 152 9.14 -0.85 -25.00
CA SER A 152 9.49 -1.83 -26.03
C SER A 152 10.41 -1.15 -27.05
N PRO A 153 11.20 -1.95 -27.78
CA PRO A 153 12.66 -1.83 -27.75
C PRO A 153 13.20 -0.97 -28.88
N GLY A 154 14.21 -0.16 -28.58
CA GLY A 154 15.05 0.45 -29.60
C GLY A 154 15.93 -0.62 -30.23
N ILE A 155 15.50 -1.09 -31.40
CA ILE A 155 16.38 -1.69 -32.40
C ILE A 155 17.10 -0.54 -33.12
N GLY A 156 18.42 -0.64 -33.21
CA GLY A 156 19.34 0.22 -33.96
C GLY A 156 20.70 0.17 -33.25
N GLY A 157 21.76 -0.46 -33.76
CA GLY A 157 22.20 -0.61 -35.14
C GLY A 157 23.47 0.23 -35.30
N GLY A 158 24.66 -0.40 -35.29
CA GLY A 158 25.93 0.28 -35.54
C GLY A 158 27.15 -0.44 -34.98
N TRP A 159 27.71 -1.34 -35.80
CA TRP A 159 29.06 -1.97 -35.80
C TRP A 159 29.60 -2.58 -34.51
#